data_AF-A0A7X7SA67-F1
#
_entry.id   AF-A0A7X7SA67-F1
#
_cell.length_a   1.000
_cell.length_b   1.000
_cell.length_c   1.000
_cell.angle_alpha   90.00
_cell.angle_beta   90.00
_cell.angle_gamma   90.00
#
_symmetry.space_group_name_H-M   'P 1'
#
loop_
_entity.id
_entity.type
_entity.pdbx_description
1 polymer ?
#
loop_
_entity_poly.entity_id
_entity_poly.type
_entity_poly.pdbx_seq_one_letter_code
_entity_poly.pdbx_strand_id
1 'polypeptide(L)'
;MRWFNYPVARILIVAAAVAMLAYLPTREFLKITGMFGIPFIFALGYIKKNQKFSLAWILSWFLLLGTVSVYGYLLLDLPDRIAVRAIISEGGALVAEGKYDEAIEKYRHLEQHGEEKKMEEKIAGVQHEKDAQEMLEEALALIDENELEKARDIIMAIPKDTRAAWEADKLLK
;
A
#
# COMPACT_ATOMS: atom_id res chain seq x y z
N MET A 1 13.02 -39.20 5.70
CA MET A 1 13.29 -37.82 6.17
C MET A 1 12.97 -37.71 7.66
N ARG A 2 13.97 -37.78 8.56
CA ARG A 2 13.80 -37.84 10.03
C ARG A 2 14.02 -36.50 10.76
N TRP A 3 14.13 -35.38 10.05
CA TRP A 3 14.45 -34.07 10.63
C TRP A 3 13.22 -33.26 11.12
N PHE A 4 12.00 -33.66 10.76
CA PHE A 4 10.75 -32.94 11.11
C PHE A 4 10.26 -33.15 12.56
N ASN A 5 10.88 -34.05 13.32
CA ASN A 5 10.47 -34.38 14.70
C ASN A 5 11.22 -33.60 15.77
N TYR A 6 12.18 -32.74 15.41
CA TYR A 6 12.82 -31.87 16.39
C TYR A 6 11.95 -30.63 16.66
N PRO A 7 11.59 -30.35 17.93
CA PRO A 7 10.75 -29.18 18.26
C PRO A 7 11.39 -27.87 17.82
N VAL A 8 12.73 -27.79 17.88
CA VAL A 8 13.51 -26.65 17.38
C VAL A 8 13.37 -26.45 15.87
N ALA A 9 13.41 -27.54 15.08
CA ALA A 9 13.23 -27.44 13.63
C ALA A 9 11.83 -26.92 13.26
N ARG A 10 10.79 -27.32 14.02
CA ARG A 10 9.43 -26.79 13.82
C ARG A 10 9.34 -25.31 14.15
N ILE A 11 9.96 -24.87 15.24
CA ILE A 11 10.01 -23.44 15.62
C ILE A 11 10.74 -22.64 14.54
N LEU A 12 11.88 -23.13 14.03
CA LEU A 12 12.62 -22.47 12.96
C LEU A 12 11.82 -22.40 11.65
N ILE A 13 11.09 -23.45 11.29
CA ILE A 13 10.20 -23.46 10.11
C ILE A 13 9.06 -22.45 10.29
N VAL A 14 8.43 -22.42 11.47
CA VAL A 14 7.35 -21.46 11.76
C VAL A 14 7.90 -20.04 11.75
N ALA A 15 9.05 -19.78 12.38
CA ALA A 15 9.71 -18.48 12.36
C ALA A 15 10.07 -18.05 10.93
N ALA A 16 10.61 -18.95 10.11
CA ALA A 16 10.89 -18.70 8.70
C ALA A 16 9.62 -18.42 7.89
N ALA A 17 8.53 -19.14 8.15
CA ALA A 17 7.23 -18.90 7.51
C ALA A 17 6.66 -17.53 7.92
N VAL A 18 6.75 -17.15 9.20
CA VAL A 18 6.31 -15.84 9.69
C VAL A 18 7.18 -14.72 9.07
N ALA A 19 8.50 -14.91 9.01
CA ALA A 19 9.40 -13.96 8.36
C ALA A 19 9.09 -13.81 6.86
N MET A 20 8.81 -14.91 6.17
CA MET A 20 8.37 -14.89 4.77
C MET A 20 7.05 -14.14 4.60
N LEU A 21 6.09 -14.26 5.52
CA LEU A 21 4.84 -13.48 5.47
C LEU A 21 5.05 -11.98 5.69
N ALA A 22 6.10 -11.59 6.42
CA ALA A 22 6.48 -10.19 6.59
C ALA A 22 7.18 -9.62 5.35
N TYR A 23 7.75 -10.45 4.48
CA TYR A 23 8.41 -10.02 3.26
C TYR A 23 7.39 -9.58 2.20
N LEU A 24 7.51 -8.32 1.74
CA LEU A 24 6.55 -7.68 0.82
C LEU A 24 6.30 -8.51 -0.46
N PRO A 25 7.34 -8.98 -1.19
CA PRO A 25 7.13 -9.80 -2.38
C PRO A 25 6.35 -11.10 -2.12
N THR A 26 6.68 -11.80 -1.03
CA THR A 26 6.01 -13.05 -0.68
C THR A 26 4.54 -12.83 -0.31
N ARG A 27 4.23 -11.73 0.38
CA ARG A 27 2.84 -11.37 0.70
C ARG A 27 2.03 -11.01 -0.56
N GLU A 28 2.61 -10.31 -1.52
CA GLU A 28 1.93 -9.99 -2.78
C GLU A 28 1.67 -11.26 -3.61
N PHE A 29 2.69 -12.12 -3.72
CA PHE A 29 2.57 -13.43 -4.36
C PHE A 29 1.48 -14.28 -3.69
N LEU A 30 1.50 -14.43 -2.37
CA LEU A 30 0.56 -15.28 -1.64
C LEU A 30 -0.89 -14.79 -1.79
N LYS A 31 -1.13 -13.48 -1.86
CA LYS A 31 -2.46 -12.91 -2.14
C LYS A 31 -2.96 -13.34 -3.52
N ILE A 32 -2.13 -13.20 -4.55
CA ILE A 32 -2.50 -13.58 -5.92
C ILE A 32 -2.71 -15.09 -6.01
N THR A 33 -1.77 -15.89 -5.52
CA THR A 33 -1.88 -17.36 -5.54
C THR A 33 -3.06 -17.86 -4.72
N GLY A 34 -3.37 -17.27 -3.57
CA GLY A 34 -4.55 -17.61 -2.78
C GLY A 34 -5.86 -17.29 -3.50
N MET A 35 -5.93 -16.10 -4.11
CA MET A 35 -7.14 -15.63 -4.81
C MET A 35 -7.47 -16.46 -6.05
N PHE A 36 -6.46 -16.87 -6.83
CA PHE A 36 -6.66 -17.66 -8.06
C PHE A 36 -6.55 -19.17 -7.84
N GLY A 37 -5.88 -19.63 -6.77
CA GLY A 37 -5.77 -21.04 -6.42
C GLY A 37 -7.10 -21.67 -6.04
N ILE A 38 -7.97 -20.93 -5.34
CA ILE A 38 -9.31 -21.42 -4.94
C ILE A 38 -10.20 -21.69 -6.18
N PRO A 39 -10.42 -20.72 -7.10
CA PRO A 39 -11.11 -20.97 -8.37
C PRO A 39 -10.50 -22.10 -9.19
N PHE A 40 -9.16 -22.17 -9.23
CA PHE A 40 -8.43 -23.20 -9.98
C PHE A 40 -8.73 -24.62 -9.47
N ILE A 41 -8.63 -24.84 -8.14
CA ILE A 41 -8.93 -26.14 -7.52
C ILE A 41 -10.41 -26.48 -7.72
N PHE A 42 -11.31 -25.50 -7.57
CA PHE A 42 -12.73 -25.71 -7.74
C PHE A 42 -13.08 -26.12 -9.19
N ALA A 43 -12.52 -25.43 -10.17
CA ALA A 43 -12.70 -25.75 -11.59
C ALA A 43 -12.15 -27.15 -11.92
N LEU A 44 -10.97 -27.51 -11.40
CA LEU A 44 -10.42 -28.87 -11.55
C LEU A 44 -11.31 -29.94 -10.93
N GLY A 45 -11.80 -29.72 -9.70
CA GLY A 45 -12.72 -30.64 -9.03
C GLY A 45 -14.01 -30.83 -9.81
N TYR A 46 -14.53 -29.75 -10.39
CA TYR A 46 -15.74 -29.77 -11.20
C TYR A 46 -15.55 -30.48 -12.55
N ILE A 47 -14.40 -30.27 -13.21
CA ILE A 47 -14.02 -31.00 -14.45
C ILE A 47 -13.90 -32.50 -14.20
N LYS A 48 -13.33 -32.91 -13.05
CA LYS A 48 -13.16 -34.33 -12.70
C LYS A 48 -14.51 -35.05 -12.49
N LYS A 49 -15.52 -34.34 -11.99
CA LYS A 49 -16.84 -34.92 -11.65
C LYS A 49 -17.79 -35.02 -12.84
N ASN A 50 -17.67 -34.13 -13.82
CA ASN A 50 -18.61 -34.03 -14.94
C ASN A 50 -18.22 -34.90 -16.14
N GLN A 51 -19.23 -35.25 -16.94
CA GLN A 51 -19.05 -36.04 -18.16
C GLN A 51 -18.20 -35.26 -19.17
N LYS A 52 -17.25 -35.97 -19.80
CA LYS A 52 -16.36 -35.41 -20.84
C LYS A 52 -17.20 -34.80 -21.96
N PHE A 53 -16.79 -33.64 -22.45
CA PHE A 53 -17.47 -32.88 -23.52
C PHE A 53 -18.88 -32.37 -23.21
N SER A 54 -19.33 -32.40 -21.96
CA SER A 54 -20.51 -31.63 -21.56
C SER A 54 -20.23 -30.12 -21.67
N LEU A 55 -21.27 -29.31 -21.91
CA LEU A 55 -21.15 -27.84 -21.91
C LEU A 55 -20.49 -27.31 -20.63
N ALA A 56 -20.84 -27.90 -19.48
CA ALA A 56 -20.24 -27.59 -18.19
C ALA A 56 -18.74 -27.92 -18.13
N TRP A 57 -18.31 -29.02 -18.75
CA TRP A 57 -16.90 -29.41 -18.86
C TRP A 57 -16.10 -28.44 -19.73
N ILE A 58 -16.66 -28.00 -20.86
CA ILE A 58 -16.04 -27.03 -21.77
C ILE A 58 -15.91 -25.65 -21.09
N LEU A 59 -16.98 -25.16 -20.46
CA LEU A 59 -16.97 -23.89 -19.72
C LEU A 59 -15.93 -23.88 -18.61
N SER A 60 -15.74 -25.02 -17.92
CA SER A 60 -14.75 -25.13 -16.85
C SER A 60 -13.31 -25.07 -17.35
N TRP A 61 -13.05 -25.56 -18.57
CA TRP A 61 -11.75 -25.39 -19.22
C TRP A 61 -11.48 -23.94 -19.60
N PHE A 62 -12.47 -23.22 -20.12
CA PHE A 62 -12.35 -21.78 -20.36
C PHE A 62 -12.10 -21.01 -19.06
N LEU A 63 -12.79 -21.37 -17.98
CA LEU A 63 -12.55 -20.79 -16.65
C LEU A 63 -11.11 -21.06 -16.17
N LEU A 64 -10.60 -22.28 -16.34
CA LEU A 64 -9.21 -22.61 -15.99
C LEU A 64 -8.21 -21.82 -16.83
N LEU A 65 -8.40 -21.78 -18.15
CA LEU A 65 -7.52 -21.02 -19.05
C LEU A 65 -7.55 -19.53 -18.70
N GLY A 66 -8.73 -18.95 -18.49
CA GLY A 66 -8.86 -17.57 -18.05
C GLY A 66 -8.15 -17.31 -16.72
N THR A 67 -8.33 -18.21 -15.74
CA THR A 67 -7.67 -18.14 -14.43
C THR A 67 -6.15 -18.16 -14.57
N VAL A 68 -5.59 -19.09 -15.37
CA VAL A 68 -4.14 -19.21 -15.60
C VAL A 68 -3.60 -18.00 -16.36
N SER A 69 -4.30 -17.52 -17.39
CA SER A 69 -3.89 -16.36 -18.17
C SER A 69 -3.84 -15.09 -17.32
N VAL A 70 -4.90 -14.81 -16.54
CA VAL A 70 -4.94 -13.66 -15.64
C VAL A 70 -3.88 -13.79 -14.53
N TYR A 71 -3.71 -14.99 -13.97
CA TYR A 71 -2.69 -15.26 -12.97
C TYR A 71 -1.28 -14.99 -13.53
N GLY A 72 -0.97 -15.50 -14.73
CA GLY A 72 0.31 -15.26 -15.40
C GLY A 72 0.56 -13.77 -15.66
N TYR A 73 -0.45 -13.04 -16.14
CA TYR A 73 -0.37 -11.60 -16.34
C TYR A 73 -0.06 -10.85 -15.04
N LEU A 74 -0.76 -11.17 -13.95
CA LEU A 74 -0.54 -10.55 -12.64
C LEU A 74 0.83 -10.88 -12.04
N LEU A 75 1.41 -12.04 -12.36
CA LEU A 75 2.76 -12.38 -11.94
C LEU A 75 3.83 -11.61 -12.71
N LEU A 76 3.58 -11.29 -13.98
CA LEU A 76 4.49 -10.46 -14.77
C LEU A 76 4.51 -9.01 -14.28
N ASP A 77 3.37 -8.50 -13.83
CA ASP A 77 3.17 -7.17 -13.25
C ASP A 77 3.58 -7.07 -11.77
N LEU A 78 3.96 -8.20 -11.15
CA LEU A 78 4.32 -8.27 -9.74
C LEU A 78 5.49 -7.34 -9.34
N PRO A 79 6.59 -7.27 -10.12
CA PRO A 79 7.72 -6.40 -9.77
C PRO A 79 7.32 -4.93 -9.69
N ASP A 80 6.51 -4.45 -10.63
CA ASP A 80 6.02 -3.07 -10.68
C ASP A 80 5.09 -2.77 -9.50
N ARG A 81 4.17 -3.68 -9.16
CA ARG A 81 3.31 -3.53 -7.97
C ARG A 81 4.09 -3.42 -6.68
N ILE A 82 5.14 -4.24 -6.53
CA ILE A 82 6.02 -4.22 -5.37
C ILE A 82 6.76 -2.88 -5.31
N ALA A 83 7.30 -2.41 -6.43
CA ALA A 83 8.02 -1.14 -6.51
C ALA A 83 7.11 0.06 -6.20
N VAL A 84 5.93 0.13 -6.84
CA VAL A 84 4.90 1.16 -6.58
C VAL A 84 4.53 1.19 -5.10
N ARG A 85 4.31 0.02 -4.50
CA ARG A 85 3.96 -0.07 -3.08
C ARG A 85 5.11 0.35 -2.17
N ALA A 86 6.35 0.01 -2.50
CA ALA A 86 7.53 0.45 -1.76
C ALA A 86 7.65 1.98 -1.81
N ILE A 87 7.54 2.58 -3.00
CA ILE A 87 7.52 4.04 -3.19
C ILE A 87 6.45 4.70 -2.34
N ILE A 88 5.21 4.17 -2.36
CA ILE A 88 4.11 4.74 -1.57
C ILE A 88 4.37 4.62 -0.07
N SER A 89 4.91 3.48 0.37
CA SER A 89 5.22 3.26 1.79
C SER A 89 6.32 4.18 2.29
N GLU A 90 7.40 4.33 1.51
CA GLU A 90 8.54 5.20 1.84
C GLU A 90 8.15 6.67 1.79
N GLY A 91 7.43 7.11 0.73
CA GLY A 91 6.89 8.46 0.64
C GLY A 91 5.96 8.78 1.81
N GLY A 92 5.10 7.84 2.21
CA GLY A 92 4.22 8.02 3.37
C GLY A 92 4.96 8.14 4.70
N ALA A 93 6.09 7.43 4.86
CA ALA A 93 6.97 7.57 6.01
C ALA A 93 7.65 8.95 6.03
N LEU A 94 8.15 9.43 4.88
CA LEU A 94 8.77 10.76 4.76
C LEU A 94 7.79 11.88 5.10
N VAL A 95 6.54 11.81 4.62
CA VAL A 95 5.47 12.75 5.03
C VAL A 95 5.27 12.70 6.54
N ALA A 96 5.34 11.51 7.14
CA ALA A 96 5.15 11.36 8.58
C ALA A 96 6.31 11.92 9.41
N GLU A 97 7.50 11.99 8.83
CA GLU A 97 8.69 12.61 9.41
C GLU A 97 8.76 14.13 9.14
N GLY A 98 7.78 14.71 8.41
CA GLY A 98 7.78 16.13 8.01
C GLY A 98 8.72 16.44 6.84
N LYS A 99 9.30 15.44 6.19
CA LYS A 99 10.21 15.59 5.04
C LYS A 99 9.41 15.66 3.73
N TYR A 100 8.64 16.73 3.56
CA TYR A 100 7.69 16.87 2.45
C TYR A 100 8.37 16.90 1.08
N ASP A 101 9.50 17.59 0.93
CA ASP A 101 10.20 17.69 -0.36
C ASP A 101 10.78 16.34 -0.81
N GLU A 102 11.40 15.61 0.13
CA GLU A 102 11.88 14.23 -0.12
C GLU A 102 10.71 13.30 -0.47
N ALA A 103 9.55 13.46 0.20
CA ALA A 103 8.36 12.67 -0.11
C ALA A 103 7.84 12.94 -1.53
N ILE A 104 7.81 14.21 -1.96
CA ILE A 104 7.41 14.59 -3.33
C ILE A 104 8.35 13.97 -4.35
N GLU A 105 9.66 14.10 -4.17
CA GLU A 105 10.65 13.47 -5.05
C GLU A 105 10.46 11.96 -5.09
N LYS A 106 10.19 11.34 -3.93
CA LYS A 106 9.93 9.91 -3.86
C LYS A 106 8.69 9.50 -4.66
N TYR A 107 7.59 10.24 -4.54
CA TYR A 107 6.37 9.96 -5.29
C TYR A 107 6.53 10.16 -6.80
N ARG A 108 7.44 11.04 -7.26
CA ARG A 108 7.73 11.19 -8.70
C ARG A 108 8.23 9.91 -9.35
N HIS A 109 8.87 9.02 -8.60
CA HIS A 109 9.27 7.71 -9.13
C HIS A 109 8.09 6.81 -9.55
N LEU A 110 6.86 7.12 -9.14
CA LEU A 110 5.66 6.40 -9.61
C LEU A 110 5.42 6.56 -11.11
N GLU A 111 5.89 7.65 -11.73
CA GLU A 111 5.81 7.87 -13.17
C GLU A 111 6.52 6.75 -13.96
N GLN A 112 7.64 6.24 -13.43
CA GLN A 112 8.42 5.17 -14.05
C GLN A 112 7.65 3.84 -14.18
N HIS A 113 6.57 3.69 -13.40
CA HIS A 113 5.69 2.52 -13.42
C HIS A 113 4.33 2.82 -14.07
N GLY A 114 4.18 3.97 -14.76
CA GLY A 114 2.93 4.37 -15.43
C GLY A 114 1.81 4.80 -14.47
N GLU A 115 2.15 5.13 -13.21
CA GLU A 115 1.21 5.48 -12.14
C GLU A 115 1.08 7.01 -11.96
N GLU A 116 1.07 7.76 -13.08
CA GLU A 116 1.03 9.23 -13.11
C GLU A 116 -0.13 9.82 -12.29
N LYS A 117 -1.34 9.26 -12.43
CA LYS A 117 -2.50 9.74 -11.66
C LYS A 117 -2.31 9.58 -10.15
N LYS A 118 -1.72 8.46 -9.72
CA LYS A 118 -1.42 8.23 -8.30
C LYS A 118 -0.30 9.13 -7.82
N MET A 119 0.72 9.38 -8.66
CA MET A 119 1.77 10.34 -8.38
C MET A 119 1.18 11.71 -8.08
N GLU A 120 0.37 12.25 -9.00
CA GLU A 120 -0.26 13.56 -8.85
C GLU A 120 -1.12 13.64 -7.60
N GLU A 121 -1.97 12.64 -7.34
CA GLU A 121 -2.80 12.55 -6.14
C GLU A 121 -1.95 12.57 -4.87
N LYS A 122 -0.86 11.80 -4.84
CA LYS A 122 0.02 11.75 -3.67
C LYS A 122 0.78 13.06 -3.46
N ILE A 123 1.34 13.63 -4.52
CA ILE A 123 2.05 14.91 -4.45
C ILE A 123 1.11 16.04 -3.99
N ALA A 124 -0.12 16.09 -4.53
CA ALA A 124 -1.12 17.06 -4.09
C ALA A 124 -1.45 16.91 -2.60
N GLY A 125 -1.60 15.67 -2.11
CA GLY A 125 -1.78 15.41 -0.68
C GLY A 125 -0.58 15.83 0.18
N VAL A 126 0.65 15.63 -0.30
CA VAL A 126 1.85 16.11 0.40
C VAL A 126 1.91 17.63 0.43
N GLN A 127 1.61 18.29 -0.69
CA GLN A 127 1.61 19.74 -0.76
C GLN A 127 0.57 20.34 0.18
N HIS A 128 -0.63 19.78 0.22
CA HIS A 128 -1.68 20.19 1.16
C HIS A 128 -1.23 20.10 2.62
N GLU A 129 -0.53 19.01 2.98
CA GLU A 129 0.03 18.85 4.32
C GLU A 129 1.17 19.84 4.61
N LYS A 130 2.02 20.10 3.61
CA LYS A 130 3.14 21.05 3.69
C LYS A 130 2.63 22.48 3.90
N ASP A 131 1.66 22.91 3.09
CA ASP A 131 1.07 24.25 3.17
C ASP A 131 0.44 24.48 4.56
N ALA A 132 -0.24 23.46 5.10
CA ALA A 132 -0.82 23.53 6.44
C ALA A 132 0.24 23.61 7.54
N GLN A 133 1.38 22.92 7.38
CA GLN A 133 2.51 23.01 8.29
C GLN A 133 3.16 24.41 8.24
N GLU A 134 3.34 24.98 7.04
CA GLU A 134 3.87 26.33 6.88
C GLU A 134 2.96 27.39 7.55
N MET A 135 1.64 27.26 7.45
CA MET A 135 0.70 28.12 8.18
C MET A 135 0.83 27.98 9.70
N LEU A 136 1.07 26.77 10.21
CA LEU A 136 1.29 26.55 11.64
C LEU A 136 2.59 27.23 12.11
N GLU A 137 3.66 27.10 11.32
CA GLU A 137 4.95 27.76 11.62
C GLU A 137 4.83 29.29 11.59
N GLU A 138 4.09 29.84 10.62
CA GLU A 138 3.80 31.29 10.56
C GLU A 138 3.01 31.75 11.80
N ALA A 139 1.98 30.99 12.21
CA ALA A 139 1.22 31.31 13.41
C ALA A 139 2.08 31.26 14.68
N LEU A 140 3.00 30.29 14.79
CA LEU A 140 3.93 30.19 15.91
C LEU A 140 4.89 31.39 15.96
N ALA A 141 5.42 31.81 14.81
CA ALA A 141 6.27 33.00 14.73
C ALA A 141 5.53 34.27 15.18
N LEU A 142 4.25 34.43 14.81
CA LEU A 142 3.43 35.56 15.25
C LEU A 142 3.11 35.52 16.76
N ILE A 143 3.01 34.32 17.37
CA ILE A 143 2.87 34.18 18.82
C ILE A 143 4.15 34.67 19.52
N ASP A 144 5.33 34.32 18.99
CA ASP A 144 6.62 34.76 19.51
C ASP A 144 6.80 36.29 19.37
N GLU A 145 6.24 36.88 18.32
CA GLU A 145 6.18 38.34 18.10
C GLU A 145 5.06 39.04 18.91
N ASN A 146 4.31 38.30 19.72
CA ASN A 146 3.19 38.77 20.55
C ASN A 146 2.00 39.35 19.74
N GLU A 147 1.88 38.98 18.46
CA GLU A 147 0.76 39.32 17.58
C GLU A 147 -0.37 38.27 17.63
N LEU A 148 -0.91 38.06 18.84
CA LEU A 148 -1.83 36.95 19.15
C LEU A 148 -3.12 36.91 18.32
N GLU A 149 -3.66 38.05 17.91
CA GLU A 149 -4.86 38.09 17.07
C GLU A 149 -4.59 37.53 15.66
N LYS A 150 -3.47 37.91 15.04
CA LYS A 150 -3.11 37.43 13.71
C LYS A 150 -2.76 35.94 13.73
N ALA A 151 -2.02 35.50 14.76
CA ALA A 151 -1.73 34.08 14.95
C ALA A 151 -3.00 33.23 15.06
N ARG A 152 -4.03 33.73 15.76
CA ARG A 152 -5.32 33.04 15.90
C ARG A 152 -6.05 32.91 14.57
N ASP A 153 -6.05 33.97 13.76
CA ASP A 153 -6.70 33.96 12.44
C ASP A 153 -6.04 32.93 11.51
N ILE A 154 -4.70 32.85 11.52
CA ILE A 154 -3.96 31.84 10.75
C ILE A 154 -4.27 30.43 11.25
N ILE A 155 -4.24 30.18 12.56
CA ILE A 155 -4.58 28.88 13.14
C ILE A 155 -5.99 28.43 12.75
N MET A 156 -6.96 29.34 12.71
CA MET A 156 -8.33 29.02 12.28
C MET A 156 -8.45 28.74 10.79
N ALA A 157 -7.53 29.24 9.97
CA ALA A 157 -7.48 29.01 8.52
C ALA A 157 -6.84 27.66 8.15
N ILE A 158 -6.12 26.99 9.07
CA ILE A 158 -5.44 25.72 8.79
C ILE A 158 -6.46 24.62 8.43
N PRO A 159 -6.26 23.88 7.32
CA PRO A 159 -7.15 22.81 6.90
C PRO A 159 -7.28 21.69 7.95
N LYS A 160 -8.51 21.43 8.42
CA LYS A 160 -8.80 20.52 9.54
C LYS A 160 -8.44 19.05 9.32
N ASP A 161 -8.23 18.66 8.08
CA ASP A 161 -7.88 17.29 7.66
C ASP A 161 -6.38 16.99 7.75
N THR A 162 -5.56 17.98 8.14
CA THR A 162 -4.11 17.88 8.24
C THR A 162 -3.64 17.61 9.67
N ARG A 163 -2.40 17.11 9.83
CA ARG A 163 -1.78 16.95 11.15
C ARG A 163 -1.51 18.29 11.81
N ALA A 164 -1.12 19.29 11.02
CA ALA A 164 -0.89 20.65 11.48
C ALA A 164 -2.13 21.22 12.19
N ALA A 165 -3.34 20.97 11.67
CA ALA A 165 -4.57 21.40 12.34
C ALA A 165 -4.78 20.73 13.71
N TRP A 166 -4.37 19.48 13.89
CA TRP A 166 -4.45 18.81 15.20
C TRP A 166 -3.49 19.44 16.22
N GLU A 167 -2.31 19.88 15.77
CA GLU A 167 -1.37 20.63 16.60
C GLU A 167 -1.90 22.04 16.91
N ALA A 168 -2.45 22.72 15.90
CA ALA A 168 -3.02 24.05 16.04
C ALA A 168 -4.22 24.08 17.00
N ASP A 169 -5.09 23.07 16.99
CA ASP A 169 -6.22 22.93 17.93
C ASP A 169 -5.77 22.83 19.40
N LYS A 170 -4.55 22.33 19.66
CA LYS A 170 -3.98 22.32 21.02
C LYS A 170 -3.53 23.71 21.47
N LEU A 171 -3.10 24.57 20.54
CA LEU A 171 -2.64 25.92 20.85
C LEU A 171 -3.81 26.87 21.20
N LEU A 172 -5.03 26.53 20.77
CA LEU A 172 -6.24 27.31 21.07
C LEU A 172 -6.92 26.95 22.40
N LYS A 173 -6.44 25.92 23.12
CA LYS A 173 -7.00 25.46 24.40
C LYS A 173 -6.20 25.97 25.58
#